data_AF-A0A3D1D0K7-F1
#
_entry.id   AF-A0A3D1D0K7-F1
#
_cell.length_a   1.000
_cell.length_b   1.000
_cell.length_c   1.000
_cell.angle_alpha   90.00
_cell.angle_beta   90.00
_cell.angle_gamma   90.00
#
_symmetry.space_group_name_H-M   'P 1'
#
loop_
_entity.id
_entity.type
_entity.pdbx_description
1 polymer ?
#
loop_
_entity_poly.entity_id
_entity_poly.type
_entity_poly.pdbx_seq_one_letter_code
_entity_poly.pdbx_strand_id
1 'polypeptide(L)' 'GDVLTGIITALLARGYDQVGACALGMYIHGLAGDLAAKDFGKESLVASDIINYLPQAFMRLDD' A
#
# COMPACT_ATOMS: atom_id res chain seq x y z
N GLY A 1 -7.63 1.41 -7.14
CA GLY A 1 -8.81 1.94 -6.44
C GLY A 1 -8.40 3.06 -5.52
N ASP A 2 -9.34 3.60 -4.75
CA ASP A 2 -9.16 4.84 -3.97
C ASP A 2 -7.94 4.81 -3.04
N VAL A 3 -7.69 3.66 -2.38
CA VAL A 3 -6.51 3.46 -1.52
C VAL A 3 -5.20 3.63 -2.29
N LEU A 4 -5.05 2.95 -3.44
CA LEU A 4 -3.84 3.04 -4.27
C LEU A 4 -3.64 4.46 -4.80
N THR A 5 -4.71 5.13 -5.24
CA THR A 5 -4.64 6.52 -5.69
C THR A 5 -4.16 7.43 -4.56
N GLY A 6 -4.71 7.29 -3.36
CA GLY A 6 -4.28 8.06 -2.19
C GLY A 6 -2.81 7.86 -1.84
N ILE A 7 -2.31 6.62 -1.90
CA ILE A 7 -0.89 6.30 -1.68
C ILE A 7 -0.01 7.00 -2.71
N ILE A 8 -0.29 6.85 -4.00
CA ILE A 8 0.51 7.44 -5.08
C ILE A 8 0.47 8.97 -4.99
N THR A 9 -0.70 9.57 -4.75
CA THR A 9 -0.83 11.03 -4.58
C THR A 9 -0.04 11.54 -3.38
N ALA A 10 -0.05 10.81 -2.25
CA ALA A 10 0.76 11.18 -1.09
C ALA A 10 2.27 11.10 -1.38
N LEU A 11 2.73 10.08 -2.13
CA LEU A 11 4.13 9.96 -2.53
C LEU A 11 4.55 11.10 -3.48
N LEU A 12 3.72 11.43 -4.47
CA LEU A 12 3.95 12.59 -5.34
C LEU A 12 4.00 13.89 -4.54
N ALA A 13 3.09 14.10 -3.58
CA ALA A 13 3.09 15.27 -2.72
C ALA A 13 4.34 15.37 -1.83
N ARG A 14 5.00 14.25 -1.54
CA ARG A 14 6.28 14.18 -0.83
C ARG A 14 7.50 14.43 -1.73
N GLY A 15 7.31 14.64 -3.03
CA GLY A 15 8.38 14.96 -3.98
C GLY A 15 9.00 13.76 -4.70
N TYR A 16 8.38 12.57 -4.63
CA TYR A 16 8.78 11.45 -5.47
C TYR A 16 8.47 11.77 -6.94
N ASP A 17 9.30 11.27 -7.85
CA ASP A 17 9.00 11.34 -9.28
C ASP A 17 7.84 10.40 -9.65
N GLN A 18 7.28 10.57 -10.84
CA GLN A 18 6.10 9.80 -11.26
C GLN A 18 6.34 8.30 -11.27
N VAL A 19 7.52 7.88 -11.74
CA VAL A 19 7.88 6.47 -11.84
C VAL A 19 8.06 5.87 -10.45
N GLY A 20 8.82 6.54 -9.57
CA GLY A 20 9.06 6.09 -8.19
C GLY A 20 7.79 6.07 -7.36
N ALA A 21 6.93 7.10 -7.46
CA ALA A 21 5.67 7.14 -6.74
C ALA A 21 4.72 6.01 -7.17
N CYS A 22 4.61 5.74 -8.48
CA CYS A 22 3.80 4.64 -8.99
C CYS A 22 4.37 3.28 -8.57
N ALA A 23 5.67 3.06 -8.75
CA ALA A 23 6.33 1.79 -8.42
C ALA A 23 6.22 1.47 -6.92
N LEU A 24 6.61 2.41 -6.07
CA LEU A 24 6.54 2.26 -4.61
C LEU A 24 5.10 2.15 -4.13
N GLY A 25 4.19 2.97 -4.65
CA GLY A 25 2.80 2.97 -4.27
C GLY A 25 2.09 1.66 -4.60
N MET A 26 2.31 1.11 -5.81
CA MET A 26 1.79 -0.20 -6.18
C MET A 26 2.38 -1.33 -5.32
N TYR A 27 3.70 -1.29 -5.08
CA TYR A 27 4.37 -2.29 -4.26
C TYR A 27 3.81 -2.31 -2.83
N ILE A 28 3.74 -1.15 -2.17
CA ILE A 28 3.26 -1.04 -0.80
C ILE A 28 1.77 -1.39 -0.68
N HIS A 29 0.96 -0.99 -1.65
CA HIS A 29 -0.46 -1.38 -1.70
C HIS A 29 -0.63 -2.91 -1.79
N GLY A 30 0.12 -3.56 -2.69
CA GLY A 30 0.11 -5.01 -2.84
C GLY A 30 0.61 -5.72 -1.60
N LEU A 31 1.73 -5.26 -1.02
CA LEU A 31 2.31 -5.83 0.19
C LEU A 31 1.37 -5.71 1.40
N ALA A 32 0.69 -4.58 1.56
CA ALA A 32 -0.34 -4.42 2.59
C ALA A 32 -1.51 -5.38 2.37
N GLY A 33 -1.94 -5.57 1.12
CA GLY A 33 -2.95 -6.58 0.76
C GLY A 33 -2.51 -8.01 1.08
N ASP A 34 -1.29 -8.39 0.72
CA ASP A 34 -0.72 -9.72 0.99
C ASP A 34 -0.58 -9.98 2.49
N LEU A 35 -0.28 -8.95 3.27
CA LEU A 35 -0.24 -9.03 4.73
C LEU A 35 -1.64 -9.21 5.32
N ALA A 36 -2.58 -8.36 4.94
CA ALA A 36 -3.96 -8.43 5.42
C ALA A 36 -4.62 -9.77 5.02
N ALA A 37 -4.30 -10.31 3.84
CA ALA A 37 -4.81 -11.59 3.37
C ALA A 37 -4.46 -12.77 4.30
N LYS A 38 -3.38 -12.66 5.10
CA LYS A 38 -2.99 -13.71 6.05
C LYS A 38 -3.96 -13.80 7.23
N ASP A 39 -4.59 -12.68 7.58
CA ASP A 39 -5.47 -12.58 8.74
C ASP A 39 -6.96 -12.67 8.36
N PHE A 40 -7.34 -12.14 7.19
CA PHE A 40 -8.74 -12.10 6.74
C PHE A 40 -9.06 -13.05 5.58
N GLY A 41 -8.06 -13.57 4.87
CA GLY A 41 -8.24 -14.30 3.63
C GLY A 41 -8.49 -13.39 2.42
N LYS A 42 -8.12 -13.85 1.22
CA LYS A 42 -8.12 -13.02 0.00
C LYS A 42 -9.50 -12.51 -0.41
N GLU A 43 -10.52 -13.37 -0.32
CA GLU A 43 -11.87 -13.05 -0.78
C GLU A 43 -12.63 -12.10 0.15
N SER A 44 -12.18 -11.95 1.41
CA SER A 44 -12.83 -11.10 2.41
C SER A 44 -12.16 -9.75 2.60
N LEU A 45 -11.06 -9.48 1.87
CA LEU A 45 -10.35 -8.22 1.95
C LEU A 45 -11.21 -7.05 1.49
N VAL A 46 -11.25 -6.02 2.32
CA VAL A 46 -11.81 -4.71 1.96
C VAL A 46 -10.73 -3.63 1.99
N ALA A 47 -11.05 -2.47 1.42
CA ALA A 47 -10.12 -1.34 1.31
C ALA A 47 -9.56 -0.88 2.67
N SER A 48 -10.37 -0.91 3.73
CA SER A 48 -9.93 -0.55 5.09
C SER A 48 -8.88 -1.49 5.65
N ASP A 49 -8.90 -2.78 5.28
CA ASP A 49 -7.90 -3.73 5.73
C ASP A 49 -6.54 -3.37 5.14
N ILE A 50 -6.50 -3.02 3.86
CA ILE A 50 -5.26 -2.54 3.21
C ILE A 50 -4.73 -1.30 3.94
N ILE A 51 -5.59 -0.32 4.25
CA ILE A 51 -5.19 0.89 5.00
C ILE A 51 -4.59 0.53 6.36
N ASN A 52 -5.22 -0.39 7.09
CA ASN A 52 -4.76 -0.83 8.43
C ASN A 52 -3.41 -1.57 8.40
N TYR A 53 -3.01 -2.11 7.24
CA TYR A 53 -1.75 -2.84 7.05
C TYR A 53 -0.66 -2.03 6.34
N LEU A 54 -0.95 -0.78 5.94
CA LEU A 54 0.06 0.11 5.37
C LEU A 54 1.27 0.32 6.30
N PRO A 55 1.13 0.55 7.62
CA PRO A 55 2.28 0.71 8.51
C PRO A 55 3.24 -0.49 8.47
N GLN A 56 2.69 -1.71 8.48
CA GLN A 56 3.44 -2.95 8.43
C GLN A 56 4.13 -3.14 7.07
N ALA A 57 3.47 -2.73 5.98
CA ALA A 57 4.08 -2.75 4.65
C ALA A 57 5.26 -1.75 4.56
N PHE A 58 5.13 -0.55 5.13
CA PHE A 58 6.21 0.43 5.17
C PHE A 58 7.39 0.00 6.04
N MET A 59 7.15 -0.60 7.21
CA MET A 59 8.24 -1.09 8.09
C MET A 59 9.12 -2.12 7.38
N ARG A 60 8.57 -2.92 6.46
CA ARG A 60 9.34 -3.89 5.65
C ARG A 60 10.27 -3.27 4.61
N LEU A 61 10.19 -1.97 4.34
CA LEU A 61 11.13 -1.30 3.43
C LEU A 61 12.44 -0.93 4.12
N ASP A 62 12.43 -0.83 5.46
CA ASP A 62 13.59 -0.48 6.27
C ASP A 62 14.38 -1.73 6.74
N ASP A 63 13.88 -2.94 6.40
CA ASP A 63 14.51 -4.25 6.64
C ASP A 63 15.40 -4.68 5.45
#